data_AF-A0A2N1KP42-F1
#
_entry.id   AF-A0A2N1KP42-F1
#
_cell.length_a   1.000
_cell.length_b   1.000
_cell.length_c   1.000
_cell.angle_alpha   90.00
_cell.angle_beta   90.00
_cell.angle_gamma   90.00
#
_symmetry.space_group_name_H-M   'P 1'
#
loop_
_entity.id
_entity.type
_entity.pdbx_description
1 polymer ?
#
loop_
_entity_poly.entity_id
_entity_poly.type
_entity_poly.pdbx_seq_one_letter_code
_entity_poly.pdbx_strand_id
1 'polypeptide(L)'
;MKRFIGLYLIWGAIFQACGQAPPTLPSWQSSTCDSSRQVTSLSLYDLITPVYKTDSLREQTLGVSRVLAFVKDEPGTFHFLGSHRSGSPTDSLPAPTSRLDSMQRHAYFTAITEDPLYLYNRWAWLLDTTRQAFLVRRDSLVDSLRRQLPNYEVKVISDLRSAELQTKLLGRGRSMAPISFHQLGLAADLGFFRHGRLVRNAGPYEAIGDLTPYYQLIWGGNFVGFVDPPHFQLYRNAAAFLKDFPLLRFEFEPFYDRYLQRVQQKIEANKEYEVEDTKELLSTINEYRSQFPCPCQSIAVMDTTRLQSPKIATLSADDLVIVGDLKEQRLNIWRGSHLLVSYRLGIWR
;
A
#
# COMPACT_ATOMS: atom_id res chain seq x y z
N MET A 1 20.17 40.86 -73.36
CA MET A 1 20.83 39.73 -72.67
C MET A 1 21.97 40.25 -71.80
N LYS A 2 21.72 40.55 -70.52
CA LYS A 2 22.74 40.83 -69.49
C LYS A 2 22.21 40.37 -68.13
N ARG A 3 23.06 39.64 -67.41
CA ARG A 3 22.86 38.99 -66.12
C ARG A 3 22.58 40.00 -65.00
N PHE A 4 21.74 39.63 -64.03
CA PHE A 4 21.87 40.08 -62.65
C PHE A 4 21.65 38.89 -61.70
N ILE A 5 22.62 38.71 -60.81
CA ILE A 5 22.73 37.68 -59.78
C ILE A 5 22.04 38.24 -58.53
N GLY A 6 21.06 37.53 -57.99
CA GLY A 6 20.45 37.83 -56.69
C GLY A 6 20.82 36.75 -55.68
N LEU A 7 21.74 37.07 -54.76
CA LEU A 7 22.03 36.29 -53.57
C LEU A 7 20.82 36.38 -52.61
N TYR A 8 20.20 35.25 -52.27
CA TYR A 8 19.32 35.15 -51.11
C TYR A 8 20.14 34.71 -49.89
N LEU A 9 20.33 35.64 -48.95
CA LEU A 9 20.85 35.37 -47.61
C LEU A 9 19.73 34.75 -46.77
N ILE A 10 19.80 33.44 -46.51
CA ILE A 10 18.98 32.75 -45.52
C ILE A 10 19.65 32.96 -44.16
N TRP A 11 19.05 33.79 -43.31
CA TRP A 11 19.38 33.85 -41.89
C TRP A 11 18.88 32.58 -41.20
N GLY A 12 19.79 31.63 -40.99
CA GLY A 12 19.56 30.50 -40.09
C GLY A 12 19.73 30.96 -38.64
N ALA A 13 18.63 31.24 -37.95
CA ALA A 13 18.63 31.33 -36.50
C ALA A 13 18.75 29.91 -35.93
N ILE A 14 19.99 29.49 -35.64
CA ILE A 14 20.28 28.31 -34.84
C ILE A 14 19.91 28.67 -33.39
N PHE A 15 18.71 28.30 -32.95
CA PHE A 15 18.43 28.22 -31.52
C PHE A 15 19.25 27.05 -30.95
N GLN A 16 20.39 27.37 -30.34
CA GLN A 16 21.02 26.50 -29.36
C GLN A 16 20.03 26.29 -28.22
N ALA A 17 19.33 25.16 -28.22
CA ALA A 17 18.67 24.67 -27.02
C ALA A 17 19.76 24.26 -26.03
N CYS A 18 20.10 25.17 -25.12
CA CYS A 18 20.93 24.85 -23.96
C CYS A 18 20.32 23.66 -23.22
N GLY A 19 21.15 22.64 -22.98
CA GLY A 19 20.81 21.42 -22.23
C GLY A 19 20.49 21.74 -20.77
N GLN A 20 19.27 22.18 -20.50
CA GLN A 20 18.69 22.05 -19.17
C GLN A 20 18.51 20.56 -18.92
N ALA A 21 19.18 20.04 -17.88
CA ALA A 21 18.86 18.72 -17.36
C ALA A 21 17.34 18.66 -17.14
N PRO A 22 16.67 17.56 -17.52
CA PRO A 22 15.23 17.44 -17.32
C PRO A 22 14.91 17.74 -15.85
N PRO A 23 13.84 18.52 -15.57
CA PRO A 23 13.51 18.89 -14.21
C PRO A 23 13.42 17.64 -13.35
N THR A 24 14.12 17.65 -12.21
CA THR A 24 14.02 16.57 -11.23
C THR A 24 12.57 16.46 -10.79
N LEU A 25 11.94 15.32 -11.06
CA LEU A 25 10.56 15.08 -10.65
C LEU A 25 10.45 15.22 -9.13
N PRO A 26 9.33 15.75 -8.60
CA PRO A 26 9.06 15.74 -7.17
C PRO A 26 9.18 14.33 -6.57
N SER A 27 9.62 14.22 -5.32
CA SER A 27 9.82 12.94 -4.63
C SER A 27 8.59 12.03 -4.60
N TRP A 28 7.38 12.59 -4.71
CA TRP A 28 6.13 11.85 -4.75
C TRP A 28 5.82 11.27 -6.15
N GLN A 29 6.43 11.82 -7.21
CA GLN A 29 6.33 11.33 -8.61
C GLN A 29 7.51 10.44 -9.02
N SER A 30 8.61 10.42 -8.26
CA SER A 30 9.91 9.86 -8.66
C SER A 30 10.01 8.33 -8.59
N SER A 31 8.99 7.66 -9.15
CA SER A 31 8.68 6.23 -9.12
C SER A 31 8.68 5.48 -10.46
N THR A 32 9.82 5.15 -11.07
CA THR A 32 9.79 4.31 -12.30
C THR A 32 10.54 3.00 -12.14
N CYS A 33 9.95 1.93 -12.65
CA CYS A 33 10.56 0.60 -12.61
C CYS A 33 11.48 0.41 -13.82
N ASP A 34 12.79 0.39 -13.59
CA ASP A 34 13.79 0.33 -14.64
C ASP A 34 14.20 -1.12 -14.95
N SER A 35 13.68 -1.61 -16.06
CA SER A 35 13.92 -2.97 -16.57
C SER A 35 15.30 -3.19 -17.19
N SER A 36 16.11 -2.13 -17.36
CA SER A 36 17.49 -2.25 -17.87
C SER A 36 18.48 -2.66 -16.78
N ARG A 37 18.12 -2.50 -15.51
CA ARG A 37 18.93 -2.94 -14.37
C ARG A 37 18.56 -4.36 -13.98
N GLN A 38 19.58 -5.18 -13.81
CA GLN A 38 19.41 -6.57 -13.39
C GLN A 38 19.14 -6.67 -11.90
N VAL A 39 18.13 -7.46 -11.56
CA VAL A 39 17.82 -7.89 -10.19
C VAL A 39 18.72 -9.06 -9.85
N THR A 40 19.45 -8.96 -8.75
CA THR A 40 20.41 -9.99 -8.28
C THR A 40 19.86 -10.81 -7.12
N SER A 41 18.77 -10.38 -6.49
CA SER A 41 18.11 -11.10 -5.40
C SER A 41 16.63 -10.74 -5.34
N LEU A 42 15.83 -11.67 -4.84
CA LEU A 42 14.39 -11.49 -4.60
C LEU A 42 14.05 -12.04 -3.23
N SER A 43 13.29 -11.25 -2.48
CA SER A 43 12.69 -11.64 -1.21
C SER A 43 11.27 -12.16 -1.42
N LEU A 44 10.67 -12.72 -0.36
CA LEU A 44 9.26 -13.10 -0.42
C LEU A 44 8.36 -11.89 -0.66
N TYR A 45 8.71 -10.72 -0.12
CA TYR A 45 7.99 -9.47 -0.35
C TYR A 45 7.88 -9.15 -1.84
N ASP A 46 8.98 -9.28 -2.58
CA ASP A 46 9.05 -8.94 -4.02
C ASP A 46 8.20 -9.89 -4.87
N LEU A 47 8.03 -11.14 -4.43
CA LEU A 47 7.21 -12.15 -5.10
C LEU A 47 5.71 -11.98 -4.81
N ILE A 48 5.35 -11.62 -3.58
CA ILE A 48 3.96 -11.60 -3.11
C ILE A 48 3.26 -10.28 -3.44
N THR A 49 3.95 -9.15 -3.25
CA THR A 49 3.35 -7.81 -3.44
C THR A 49 2.67 -7.63 -4.81
N PRO A 50 3.22 -8.15 -5.92
CA PRO A 50 2.56 -8.04 -7.23
C PRO A 50 1.24 -8.81 -7.33
N VAL A 51 1.12 -9.95 -6.64
CA VAL A 51 -0.14 -10.72 -6.56
C VAL A 51 -1.18 -9.98 -5.71
N TYR A 52 -0.71 -9.27 -4.69
CA TYR A 52 -1.54 -8.47 -3.80
C TYR A 52 -1.98 -7.14 -4.43
N LYS A 53 -1.31 -6.67 -5.51
CA LYS A 53 -1.55 -5.40 -6.21
C LYS A 53 -2.70 -5.51 -7.24
N THR A 54 -3.79 -4.77 -6.99
CA THR A 54 -4.93 -4.38 -7.87
C THR A 54 -5.68 -5.45 -8.69
N ASP A 55 -6.89 -5.05 -9.13
CA ASP A 55 -8.09 -5.89 -9.30
C ASP A 55 -7.92 -7.14 -10.17
N SER A 56 -7.34 -7.05 -11.37
CA SER A 56 -7.39 -8.17 -12.33
C SER A 56 -6.63 -9.44 -11.90
N LEU A 57 -5.47 -9.30 -11.25
CA LEU A 57 -4.70 -10.46 -10.80
C LEU A 57 -5.27 -10.99 -9.48
N ARG A 58 -5.68 -10.09 -8.58
CA ARG A 58 -6.35 -10.47 -7.33
C ARG A 58 -7.66 -11.23 -7.60
N GLU A 59 -8.45 -10.80 -8.57
CA GLU A 59 -9.66 -11.51 -9.00
C GLU A 59 -9.34 -12.91 -9.52
N GLN A 60 -8.26 -13.07 -10.29
CA GLN A 60 -7.80 -14.36 -10.80
C GLN A 60 -7.23 -15.29 -9.70
N THR A 61 -6.81 -14.74 -8.58
CA THR A 61 -6.32 -15.49 -7.42
C THR A 61 -7.38 -15.71 -6.33
N LEU A 62 -8.64 -15.30 -6.56
CA LEU A 62 -9.74 -15.68 -5.68
C LEU A 62 -9.87 -17.20 -5.59
N GLY A 63 -10.03 -17.69 -4.36
CA GLY A 63 -10.17 -19.12 -4.05
C GLY A 63 -8.86 -19.91 -4.01
N VAL A 64 -7.69 -19.25 -4.13
CA VAL A 64 -6.39 -19.92 -3.93
C VAL A 64 -6.33 -20.52 -2.53
N SER A 65 -6.07 -21.83 -2.46
CA SER A 65 -6.02 -22.57 -1.20
C SER A 65 -4.59 -22.76 -0.68
N ARG A 66 -3.58 -22.62 -1.54
CA ARG A 66 -2.16 -22.73 -1.17
C ARG A 66 -1.30 -21.86 -2.07
N VAL A 67 -0.30 -21.20 -1.49
CA VAL A 67 0.71 -20.41 -2.22
C VAL A 67 2.07 -21.04 -2.01
N LEU A 68 2.86 -21.16 -3.08
CA LEU A 68 4.25 -21.61 -3.04
C LEU A 68 5.14 -20.56 -3.72
N ALA A 69 6.22 -20.15 -3.05
CA ALA A 69 7.13 -19.14 -3.56
C ALA A 69 8.54 -19.71 -3.75
N PHE A 70 9.13 -19.44 -4.93
CA PHE A 70 10.46 -19.87 -5.30
C PHE A 70 11.26 -18.73 -5.95
N VAL A 71 12.58 -18.81 -5.82
CA VAL A 71 13.52 -18.03 -6.62
C VAL A 71 14.41 -19.00 -7.38
N LYS A 72 14.53 -18.82 -8.68
CA LYS A 72 15.49 -19.53 -9.52
C LYS A 72 16.71 -18.61 -9.71
N ASP A 73 17.85 -19.05 -9.21
CA ASP A 73 19.10 -18.28 -9.27
C ASP A 73 19.72 -18.27 -10.69
N GLU A 74 20.81 -17.52 -10.87
CA GLU A 74 21.51 -17.42 -12.16
C GLU A 74 21.99 -18.78 -12.72
N PRO A 75 22.55 -19.70 -11.89
CA PRO A 75 22.80 -21.09 -12.30
C PRO A 75 21.56 -21.88 -12.75
N GLY A 76 20.36 -21.46 -12.35
CA GLY A 76 19.09 -22.13 -12.64
C GLY A 76 18.60 -23.05 -11.54
N THR A 77 19.18 -22.97 -10.34
CA THR A 77 18.77 -23.72 -9.15
C THR A 77 17.56 -23.06 -8.50
N PHE A 78 16.56 -23.87 -8.14
CA PHE A 78 15.38 -23.39 -7.41
C PHE A 78 15.63 -23.37 -5.90
N HIS A 79 15.40 -22.21 -5.31
CA HIS A 79 15.38 -21.96 -3.88
C HIS A 79 13.95 -21.77 -3.41
N PHE A 80 13.52 -22.59 -2.45
CA PHE A 80 12.20 -22.50 -1.86
C PHE A 80 12.17 -21.40 -0.80
N LEU A 81 11.31 -20.39 -0.97
CA LEU A 81 11.14 -19.32 0.02
C LEU A 81 10.04 -19.60 1.04
N GLY A 82 9.10 -20.48 0.70
CA GLY A 82 8.09 -20.97 1.62
C GLY A 82 6.76 -21.29 0.95
N SER A 83 5.84 -21.83 1.74
CA SER A 83 4.45 -22.02 1.32
C SER A 83 3.49 -21.92 2.49
N HIS A 84 2.26 -21.55 2.18
CA HIS A 84 1.14 -21.52 3.12
C HIS A 84 -0.10 -22.15 2.49
N ARG A 85 -0.93 -22.79 3.30
CA ARG A 85 -2.24 -23.33 2.90
C ARG A 85 -3.32 -22.70 3.77
N SER A 86 -4.37 -22.20 3.16
CA SER A 86 -5.53 -21.61 3.84
C SER A 86 -6.05 -22.55 4.93
N GLY A 87 -6.29 -22.01 6.14
CA GLY A 87 -6.71 -22.78 7.31
C GLY A 87 -5.58 -23.55 8.01
N SER A 88 -4.36 -23.54 7.49
CA SER A 88 -3.18 -24.07 8.19
C SER A 88 -2.65 -23.04 9.19
N PRO A 89 -2.40 -23.41 10.46
CA PRO A 89 -1.77 -22.51 11.43
C PRO A 89 -0.26 -22.36 11.21
N THR A 90 0.32 -23.16 10.32
CA THR A 90 1.77 -23.21 10.09
C THR A 90 2.12 -23.10 8.62
N ASP A 91 3.14 -22.29 8.34
CA ASP A 91 3.78 -22.20 7.04
C ASP A 91 4.89 -23.25 6.93
N SER A 92 5.19 -23.68 5.70
CA SER A 92 6.41 -24.43 5.41
C SER A 92 7.50 -23.43 5.01
N LEU A 93 8.43 -23.14 5.91
CA LEU A 93 9.52 -22.18 5.71
C LEU A 93 10.88 -22.88 5.74
N PRO A 94 11.88 -22.41 4.98
CA PRO A 94 13.25 -22.91 5.10
C PRO A 94 13.86 -22.54 6.46
N ALA A 95 14.63 -23.46 7.03
CA ALA A 95 15.41 -23.23 8.26
C ALA A 95 16.82 -22.71 7.92
N PRO A 96 17.44 -21.87 8.78
CA PRO A 96 16.86 -21.24 9.97
C PRO A 96 16.03 -20.00 9.61
N THR A 97 14.94 -19.78 10.35
CA THR A 97 14.09 -18.59 10.23
C THR A 97 13.89 -18.01 11.63
N SER A 98 14.08 -16.70 11.79
CA SER A 98 13.80 -16.05 13.08
C SER A 98 12.29 -16.01 13.32
N ARG A 99 11.87 -15.82 14.59
CA ARG A 99 10.45 -15.66 14.90
C ARG A 99 9.84 -14.46 14.15
N LEU A 100 10.54 -13.33 14.10
CA LEU A 100 10.07 -12.13 13.39
C LEU A 100 9.95 -12.37 11.87
N ASP A 101 10.95 -13.01 11.25
CA ASP A 101 10.90 -13.35 9.82
C ASP A 101 9.74 -14.33 9.55
N SER A 102 9.53 -15.33 10.41
CA SER A 102 8.40 -16.27 10.27
C SER A 102 7.05 -15.56 10.31
N MET A 103 6.86 -14.63 11.25
CA MET A 103 5.61 -13.88 11.39
C MET A 103 5.37 -12.91 10.22
N GLN A 104 6.44 -12.28 9.71
CA GLN A 104 6.38 -11.43 8.53
C GLN A 104 6.03 -12.24 7.28
N ARG A 105 6.66 -13.39 7.07
CA ARG A 105 6.34 -14.28 5.92
C ARG A 105 4.93 -14.81 5.98
N HIS A 106 4.46 -15.17 7.18
CA HIS A 106 3.07 -15.57 7.40
C HIS A 106 2.10 -14.47 7.00
N ALA A 107 2.36 -13.22 7.40
CA ALA A 107 1.53 -12.07 7.00
C ALA A 107 1.48 -11.90 5.46
N TYR A 108 2.61 -12.10 4.76
CA TYR A 108 2.64 -12.02 3.29
C TYR A 108 1.88 -13.15 2.63
N PHE A 109 2.07 -14.39 3.06
CA PHE A 109 1.36 -15.53 2.48
C PHE A 109 -0.15 -15.47 2.71
N THR A 110 -0.56 -15.20 3.96
CA THR A 110 -1.98 -15.07 4.31
C THR A 110 -2.66 -13.91 3.60
N ALA A 111 -1.93 -12.88 3.16
CA ALA A 111 -2.51 -11.81 2.37
C ALA A 111 -3.07 -12.26 1.01
N ILE A 112 -2.68 -13.43 0.50
CA ILE A 112 -3.21 -14.02 -0.72
C ILE A 112 -4.34 -15.01 -0.42
N THR A 113 -4.19 -15.82 0.63
CA THR A 113 -5.10 -16.95 0.91
C THR A 113 -6.20 -16.63 1.92
N GLU A 114 -6.11 -15.51 2.61
CA GLU A 114 -7.00 -15.12 3.68
C GLU A 114 -7.39 -13.63 3.58
N ASP A 115 -8.68 -13.37 3.73
CA ASP A 115 -9.23 -12.03 3.89
C ASP A 115 -9.71 -11.86 5.34
N PRO A 116 -8.82 -11.42 6.26
CA PRO A 116 -9.23 -11.22 7.64
C PRO A 116 -10.30 -10.13 7.71
N LEU A 117 -11.28 -10.32 8.60
CA LEU A 117 -12.34 -9.31 8.81
C LEU A 117 -11.74 -7.93 9.10
N TYR A 118 -10.69 -7.89 9.92
CA TYR A 118 -9.94 -6.68 10.26
C TYR A 118 -8.48 -6.82 9.83
N LEU A 119 -7.96 -5.80 9.15
CA LEU A 119 -6.55 -5.76 8.72
C LEU A 119 -5.58 -5.88 9.90
N TYR A 120 -5.93 -5.29 11.04
CA TYR A 120 -5.19 -5.40 12.30
C TYR A 120 -4.86 -6.85 12.66
N ASN A 121 -5.74 -7.82 12.42
CA ASN A 121 -5.50 -9.21 12.84
C ASN A 121 -4.25 -9.83 12.18
N ARG A 122 -3.97 -9.49 10.91
CA ARG A 122 -2.76 -9.93 10.20
C ARG A 122 -1.49 -9.38 10.83
N TRP A 123 -1.58 -8.19 11.42
CA TRP A 123 -0.46 -7.41 11.92
C TRP A 123 -0.46 -7.23 13.43
N ALA A 124 -1.31 -7.96 14.16
CA ALA A 124 -1.49 -7.79 15.60
C ALA A 124 -0.16 -7.96 16.33
N TRP A 125 0.67 -8.90 15.90
CA TRP A 125 2.00 -9.11 16.47
C TRP A 125 2.95 -7.90 16.38
N LEU A 126 2.75 -7.04 15.39
CA LEU A 126 3.52 -5.83 15.18
C LEU A 126 2.87 -4.62 15.89
N LEU A 127 1.54 -4.59 15.93
CA LEU A 127 0.76 -3.43 16.34
C LEU A 127 0.16 -3.50 17.74
N ASP A 128 0.15 -4.66 18.41
CA ASP A 128 -0.62 -4.84 19.64
C ASP A 128 -0.21 -3.85 20.74
N THR A 129 1.08 -3.74 21.05
CA THR A 129 1.58 -2.77 22.04
C THR A 129 1.12 -1.34 21.72
N THR A 130 1.22 -0.92 20.46
CA THR A 130 0.82 0.41 20.00
C THR A 130 -0.69 0.61 20.07
N ARG A 131 -1.48 -0.42 19.73
CA ARG A 131 -2.93 -0.40 19.88
C ARG A 131 -3.33 -0.30 21.35
N GLN A 132 -2.72 -1.06 22.26
CA GLN A 132 -3.02 -0.95 23.69
C GLN A 132 -2.74 0.46 24.21
N ALA A 133 -1.60 1.06 23.83
CA ALA A 133 -1.30 2.45 24.16
C ALA A 133 -2.34 3.44 23.59
N PHE A 134 -2.79 3.23 22.34
CA PHE A 134 -3.87 4.02 21.75
C PHE A 134 -5.18 3.87 22.52
N LEU A 135 -5.58 2.66 22.90
CA LEU A 135 -6.82 2.41 23.64
C LEU A 135 -6.83 3.11 25.00
N VAL A 136 -5.71 3.10 25.73
CA VAL A 136 -5.58 3.85 27.00
C VAL A 136 -5.75 5.35 26.78
N ARG A 137 -5.14 5.92 25.74
CA ARG A 137 -5.26 7.35 25.38
C ARG A 137 -6.69 7.69 24.95
N ARG A 138 -7.31 6.83 24.15
CA ARG A 138 -8.71 6.93 23.68
C ARG A 138 -9.66 6.99 24.87
N ASP A 139 -9.54 6.05 25.80
CA ASP A 139 -10.46 5.95 26.94
C ASP A 139 -10.27 7.14 27.89
N SER A 140 -9.02 7.58 28.10
CA SER A 140 -8.73 8.78 28.88
C SER A 140 -9.32 10.07 28.27
N LEU A 141 -9.24 10.21 26.94
CA LEU A 141 -9.88 11.30 26.20
C LEU A 141 -11.41 11.27 26.39
N VAL A 142 -12.03 10.10 26.20
CA VAL A 142 -13.47 9.92 26.36
C VAL A 142 -13.94 10.28 27.77
N ASP A 143 -13.20 9.89 28.80
CA ASP A 143 -13.53 10.20 30.18
C ASP A 143 -13.40 11.70 30.50
N SER A 144 -12.42 12.38 29.92
CA SER A 144 -12.32 13.84 30.02
C SER A 144 -13.46 14.56 29.30
N LEU A 145 -13.85 14.10 28.11
CA LEU A 145 -15.00 14.64 27.39
C LEU A 145 -16.30 14.47 28.19
N ARG A 146 -16.53 13.30 28.80
CA ARG A 146 -17.69 13.05 29.66
C ARG A 146 -17.76 14.00 30.86
N ARG A 147 -16.61 14.34 31.44
CA ARG A 147 -16.53 15.30 32.56
C ARG A 147 -16.75 16.75 32.12
N GLN A 148 -16.21 17.15 30.97
CA GLN A 148 -16.34 18.52 30.46
C GLN A 148 -17.71 18.80 29.85
N LEU A 149 -18.37 17.77 29.32
CA LEU A 149 -19.63 17.88 28.58
C LEU A 149 -20.75 17.06 29.27
N PRO A 150 -21.12 17.37 30.53
CA PRO A 150 -22.06 16.56 31.31
C PRO A 150 -23.48 16.50 30.72
N ASN A 151 -23.81 17.43 29.81
CA ASN A 151 -25.10 17.46 29.11
C ASN A 151 -25.14 16.55 27.87
N TYR A 152 -24.05 15.85 27.56
CA TYR A 152 -23.93 14.96 26.43
C TYR A 152 -23.55 13.54 26.89
N GLU A 153 -24.19 12.55 26.30
CA GLU A 153 -23.71 11.18 26.36
C GLU A 153 -22.63 10.99 25.28
N VAL A 154 -21.41 10.68 25.71
CA VAL A 154 -20.25 10.46 24.81
C VAL A 154 -20.01 8.97 24.62
N LYS A 155 -20.04 8.52 23.36
CA LYS A 155 -19.85 7.12 22.96
C LYS A 155 -18.78 6.98 21.89
N VAL A 156 -17.97 5.93 21.99
CA VAL A 156 -17.19 5.45 20.84
C VAL A 156 -18.18 4.76 19.90
N ILE A 157 -18.34 5.30 18.70
CA ILE A 157 -19.29 4.79 17.68
C ILE A 157 -18.60 3.98 16.59
N SER A 158 -17.26 4.04 16.51
CA SER A 158 -16.43 3.25 15.62
C SER A 158 -15.02 3.11 16.20
N ASP A 159 -14.48 1.89 16.28
CA ASP A 159 -13.09 1.58 16.64
C ASP A 159 -12.49 0.79 15.47
N LEU A 160 -12.52 -0.55 15.53
CA LEU A 160 -12.09 -1.39 14.41
C LEU A 160 -13.09 -1.35 13.26
N ARG A 161 -12.56 -1.18 12.05
CA ARG A 161 -13.35 -1.19 10.80
C ARG A 161 -12.90 -2.34 9.91
N SER A 162 -13.87 -3.08 9.38
CA SER A 162 -13.57 -4.18 8.46
C SER A 162 -13.12 -3.67 7.08
N ALA A 163 -12.42 -4.53 6.34
CA ALA A 163 -12.08 -4.24 4.94
C ALA A 163 -13.32 -4.00 4.07
N GLU A 164 -14.36 -4.82 4.24
CA GLU A 164 -15.63 -4.66 3.52
C GLU A 164 -16.29 -3.30 3.79
N LEU A 165 -16.37 -2.89 5.07
CA LEU A 165 -16.94 -1.60 5.43
C LEU A 165 -16.09 -0.44 4.87
N GLN A 166 -14.77 -0.55 4.90
CA GLN A 166 -13.89 0.47 4.33
C GLN A 166 -14.11 0.60 2.81
N THR A 167 -14.16 -0.52 2.07
CA THR A 167 -14.46 -0.53 0.63
C THR A 167 -15.80 0.13 0.34
N LYS A 168 -16.84 -0.16 1.15
CA LYS A 168 -18.16 0.46 1.03
C LYS A 168 -18.14 1.96 1.30
N LEU A 169 -17.36 2.43 2.28
CA LEU A 169 -17.21 3.87 2.56
C LEU A 169 -16.47 4.59 1.43
N LEU A 170 -15.41 3.98 0.89
CA LEU A 170 -14.68 4.49 -0.26
C LEU A 170 -15.56 4.61 -1.51
N GLY A 171 -16.33 3.57 -1.83
CA GLY A 171 -17.27 3.58 -2.96
C GLY A 171 -18.38 4.62 -2.84
N ARG A 172 -18.67 5.10 -1.61
CA ARG A 172 -19.65 6.15 -1.33
C ARG A 172 -19.03 7.55 -1.15
N GLY A 173 -17.72 7.70 -1.35
CA GLY A 173 -17.01 8.96 -1.08
C GLY A 173 -17.03 9.39 0.40
N ARG A 174 -17.33 8.48 1.33
CA ARG A 174 -17.32 8.71 2.78
C ARG A 174 -15.97 8.37 3.43
N SER A 175 -15.00 8.00 2.63
CA SER A 175 -13.59 7.92 2.98
C SER A 175 -12.77 8.21 1.72
N MET A 176 -11.60 8.81 1.90
CA MET A 176 -10.66 9.06 0.79
C MET A 176 -9.45 8.11 0.80
N ALA A 177 -9.25 7.36 1.88
CA ALA A 177 -8.08 6.51 2.07
C ALA A 177 -8.43 5.02 1.84
N PRO A 178 -7.79 4.32 0.90
CA PRO A 178 -7.97 2.88 0.70
C PRO A 178 -7.72 2.06 1.98
N ILE A 179 -6.65 2.41 2.70
CA ILE A 179 -6.34 1.89 4.03
C ILE A 179 -6.61 2.98 5.07
N SER A 180 -7.44 2.67 6.06
CA SER A 180 -7.78 3.56 7.17
C SER A 180 -7.13 3.08 8.47
N PHE A 181 -6.75 4.01 9.36
CA PHE A 181 -6.29 3.66 10.70
C PHE A 181 -7.32 2.91 11.55
N HIS A 182 -8.62 2.97 11.22
CA HIS A 182 -9.60 2.09 11.86
C HIS A 182 -9.39 0.61 11.52
N GLN A 183 -8.90 0.30 10.32
CA GLN A 183 -8.60 -1.10 9.95
C GLN A 183 -7.35 -1.60 10.68
N LEU A 184 -6.44 -0.69 11.04
CA LEU A 184 -5.22 -0.96 11.80
C LEU A 184 -5.43 -0.86 13.31
N GLY A 185 -6.63 -0.45 13.75
CA GLY A 185 -6.96 -0.32 15.17
C GLY A 185 -6.29 0.85 15.89
N LEU A 186 -5.96 1.93 15.17
CA LEU A 186 -5.26 3.11 15.68
C LEU A 186 -6.07 4.41 15.50
N ALA A 187 -7.38 4.27 15.32
CA ALA A 187 -8.32 5.37 15.20
C ALA A 187 -9.68 5.01 15.81
N ALA A 188 -10.42 6.04 16.20
CA ALA A 188 -11.78 5.90 16.71
C ALA A 188 -12.63 7.12 16.33
N ASP A 189 -13.93 6.91 16.24
CA ASP A 189 -14.92 7.97 16.03
C ASP A 189 -15.82 8.10 17.26
N LEU A 190 -16.12 9.33 17.67
CA LEU A 190 -17.07 9.61 18.76
C LEU A 190 -18.43 10.07 18.25
N GLY A 191 -19.46 9.66 18.99
CA GLY A 191 -20.79 10.22 18.90
C GLY A 191 -21.13 10.98 20.18
N PHE A 192 -21.58 12.22 20.03
CA PHE A 192 -22.20 12.97 21.11
C PHE A 192 -23.72 12.85 20.99
N PHE A 193 -24.37 12.45 22.06
CA PHE A 193 -25.82 12.27 22.08
C PHE A 193 -26.45 13.21 23.11
N ARG A 194 -27.53 13.88 22.72
CA ARG A 194 -28.33 14.71 23.62
C ARG A 194 -29.78 14.27 23.52
N HIS A 195 -30.39 13.92 24.66
CA HIS A 195 -31.72 13.31 24.72
C HIS A 195 -31.87 12.10 23.76
N GLY A 196 -30.85 11.23 23.73
CA GLY A 196 -30.82 10.03 22.89
C GLY A 196 -30.60 10.25 21.39
N ARG A 197 -30.40 11.50 20.94
CA ARG A 197 -30.18 11.83 19.53
C ARG A 197 -28.74 12.21 19.25
N LEU A 198 -28.17 11.66 18.18
CA LEU A 198 -26.84 12.04 17.71
C LEU A 198 -26.82 13.52 17.34
N VAL A 199 -25.88 14.22 17.93
CA VAL A 199 -25.64 15.64 17.71
C VAL A 199 -24.83 15.82 16.43
N ARG A 200 -25.28 16.74 15.56
CA ARG A 200 -24.70 16.95 14.22
C ARG A 200 -23.97 18.28 14.06
N ASN A 201 -24.08 19.20 15.03
CA ASN A 201 -23.33 20.45 14.98
C ASN A 201 -21.90 20.23 15.48
N ALA A 202 -20.98 21.09 15.02
CA ALA A 202 -19.55 20.95 15.29
C ALA A 202 -19.16 21.20 16.76
N GLY A 203 -19.94 21.99 17.52
CA GLY A 203 -19.56 22.47 18.85
C GLY A 203 -19.04 21.39 19.82
N PRO A 204 -19.76 20.29 20.09
CA PRO A 204 -19.23 19.24 20.98
C PRO A 204 -17.98 18.53 20.45
N TYR A 205 -17.79 18.50 19.12
CA TYR A 205 -16.64 17.90 18.50
C TYR A 205 -15.38 18.77 18.63
N GLU A 206 -15.50 20.09 18.77
CA GLU A 206 -14.35 20.99 19.02
C GLU A 206 -13.61 20.62 20.31
N ALA A 207 -14.32 20.13 21.32
CA ALA A 207 -13.71 19.63 22.56
C ALA A 207 -12.77 18.43 22.34
N ILE A 208 -12.95 17.66 21.25
CA ILE A 208 -11.99 16.63 20.85
C ILE A 208 -10.68 17.30 20.42
N GLY A 209 -10.77 18.34 19.59
CA GLY A 209 -9.63 19.13 19.14
C GLY A 209 -8.83 19.73 20.29
N ASP A 210 -9.52 20.27 21.30
CA ASP A 210 -8.88 20.84 22.48
C ASP A 210 -8.16 19.79 23.33
N LEU A 211 -8.74 18.58 23.46
CA LEU A 211 -8.23 17.56 24.37
C LEU A 211 -7.20 16.61 23.73
N THR A 212 -7.29 16.34 22.43
CA THR A 212 -6.41 15.37 21.75
C THR A 212 -4.91 15.65 21.91
N PRO A 213 -4.41 16.91 21.93
CA PRO A 213 -2.99 17.18 22.17
C PRO A 213 -2.49 16.67 23.54
N TYR A 214 -3.30 16.77 24.60
CA TYR A 214 -2.94 16.29 25.94
C TYR A 214 -2.76 14.77 25.99
N TYR A 215 -3.45 14.06 25.10
CA TYR A 215 -3.38 12.59 24.99
C TYR A 215 -2.47 12.13 23.86
N GLN A 216 -1.73 13.05 23.21
CA GLN A 216 -0.87 12.75 22.05
C GLN A 216 -1.65 12.02 20.95
N LEU A 217 -2.84 12.54 20.64
CA LEU A 217 -3.71 12.08 19.58
C LEU A 217 -3.90 13.21 18.56
N ILE A 218 -4.34 12.84 17.36
CA ILE A 218 -4.59 13.76 16.26
C ILE A 218 -6.08 13.77 15.96
N TRP A 219 -6.68 14.96 15.97
CA TRP A 219 -8.10 15.14 15.67
C TRP A 219 -8.35 15.31 14.17
N GLY A 220 -9.33 14.57 13.64
CA GLY A 220 -9.74 14.61 12.23
C GLY A 220 -10.43 15.92 11.83
N GLY A 221 -10.93 16.71 12.79
CA GLY A 221 -11.44 18.05 12.54
C GLY A 221 -10.38 19.03 12.00
N ASN A 222 -9.10 18.74 12.23
CA ASN A 222 -7.98 19.56 11.75
C ASN A 222 -7.43 19.10 10.38
N PHE A 223 -8.03 18.09 9.75
CA PHE A 223 -7.58 17.63 8.43
C PHE A 223 -7.97 18.64 7.35
N VAL A 224 -7.06 18.88 6.39
CA VAL A 224 -7.28 19.87 5.33
C VAL A 224 -8.14 19.31 4.20
N GLY A 225 -7.78 18.14 3.66
CA GLY A 225 -8.45 17.56 2.49
C GLY A 225 -9.67 16.68 2.78
N PHE A 226 -9.90 16.32 4.05
CA PHE A 226 -11.02 15.49 4.50
C PHE A 226 -11.32 15.73 5.98
N VAL A 227 -11.98 16.83 6.29
CA VAL A 227 -12.38 17.19 7.66
C VAL A 227 -13.36 16.14 8.21
N ASP A 228 -13.01 15.50 9.32
CA ASP A 228 -13.83 14.47 9.97
C ASP A 228 -13.92 14.73 11.49
N PRO A 229 -14.86 15.58 11.95
CA PRO A 229 -14.92 16.00 13.36
C PRO A 229 -15.12 14.86 14.38
N PRO A 230 -15.88 13.79 14.09
CA PRO A 230 -15.95 12.63 14.98
C PRO A 230 -14.63 11.90 15.21
N HIS A 231 -13.69 12.01 14.27
CA HIS A 231 -12.55 11.14 14.15
C HIS A 231 -11.35 11.62 14.96
N PHE A 232 -10.61 10.67 15.53
CA PHE A 232 -9.26 10.91 16.01
C PHE A 232 -8.40 9.65 15.86
N GLN A 233 -7.10 9.86 15.73
CA GLN A 233 -6.13 8.81 15.41
C GLN A 233 -4.79 9.02 16.12
N LEU A 234 -4.00 7.96 16.22
CA LEU A 234 -2.70 8.01 16.89
C LEU A 234 -1.63 8.75 16.07
N TYR A 235 -1.64 8.57 14.75
CA TYR A 235 -0.63 9.10 13.83
C TYR A 235 -1.20 10.27 13.03
N ARG A 236 -0.38 11.27 12.69
CA ARG A 236 -0.87 12.41 11.88
C ARG A 236 -1.28 12.03 10.46
N ASN A 237 -0.59 11.08 9.86
CA ASN A 237 -0.86 10.57 8.52
C ASN A 237 -0.16 9.21 8.32
N ALA A 238 -0.44 8.56 7.19
CA ALA A 238 0.13 7.26 6.84
C ALA A 238 1.67 7.30 6.66
N ALA A 239 2.24 8.42 6.19
CA ALA A 239 3.69 8.57 6.05
C ALA A 239 4.40 8.47 7.40
N ALA A 240 3.90 9.18 8.41
CA ALA A 240 4.43 9.11 9.77
C ALA A 240 4.32 7.71 10.37
N PHE A 241 3.20 7.03 10.11
CA PHE A 241 2.98 5.66 10.55
C PHE A 241 3.96 4.67 9.92
N LEU A 242 4.20 4.77 8.60
CA LEU A 242 5.11 3.87 7.90
C LEU A 242 6.58 4.07 8.33
N LYS A 243 6.95 5.24 8.85
CA LYS A 243 8.27 5.47 9.44
C LYS A 243 8.50 4.64 10.69
N ASP A 244 7.48 4.45 11.50
CA ASP A 244 7.55 3.60 12.69
C ASP A 244 7.36 2.11 12.33
N PHE A 245 6.57 1.81 11.29
CA PHE A 245 6.22 0.46 10.86
C PHE A 245 6.46 0.22 9.36
N PRO A 246 7.72 0.21 8.90
CA PRO A 246 8.05 0.11 7.48
C PRO A 246 7.54 -1.18 6.82
N LEU A 247 7.39 -2.27 7.60
CA LEU A 247 6.82 -3.53 7.11
C LEU A 247 5.39 -3.38 6.59
N LEU A 248 4.62 -2.42 7.13
CA LEU A 248 3.23 -2.20 6.74
C LEU A 248 3.07 -1.48 5.41
N ARG A 249 4.15 -1.01 4.78
CA ARG A 249 4.09 -0.51 3.40
C ARG A 249 3.45 -1.53 2.46
N PHE A 250 3.58 -2.82 2.77
CA PHE A 250 2.92 -3.93 2.09
C PHE A 250 1.41 -3.72 1.89
N GLU A 251 0.74 -3.06 2.84
CA GLU A 251 -0.71 -2.78 2.77
C GLU A 251 -1.05 -1.53 1.97
N PHE A 252 -0.11 -0.59 1.82
CA PHE A 252 -0.31 0.69 1.15
C PHE A 252 0.16 0.66 -0.31
N GLU A 253 1.26 -0.02 -0.62
CA GLU A 253 1.82 -0.12 -1.97
C GLU A 253 0.82 -0.62 -3.04
N PRO A 254 -0.10 -1.56 -2.76
CA PRO A 254 -1.15 -1.94 -3.70
C PRO A 254 -2.01 -0.77 -4.20
N PHE A 255 -2.13 0.29 -3.42
CA PHE A 255 -2.93 1.47 -3.75
C PHE A 255 -2.10 2.65 -4.27
N TYR A 256 -0.80 2.44 -4.57
CA TYR A 256 0.10 3.49 -5.06
C TYR A 256 -0.49 4.31 -6.21
N ASP A 257 -0.99 3.64 -7.25
CA ASP A 257 -1.52 4.30 -8.45
C ASP A 257 -2.77 5.14 -8.14
N ARG A 258 -3.59 4.69 -7.17
CA ARG A 258 -4.76 5.44 -6.68
C ARG A 258 -4.36 6.69 -5.91
N TYR A 259 -3.32 6.60 -5.08
CA TYR A 259 -2.76 7.77 -4.39
C TYR A 259 -2.20 8.79 -5.38
N LEU A 260 -1.44 8.32 -6.38
CA LEU A 260 -0.87 9.16 -7.43
C LEU A 260 -1.97 9.87 -8.23
N GLN A 261 -2.99 9.13 -8.67
CA GLN A 261 -4.12 9.68 -9.41
C GLN A 261 -4.88 10.74 -8.60
N ARG A 262 -5.07 10.52 -7.29
CA ARG A 262 -5.68 11.51 -6.39
C ARG A 262 -4.88 12.81 -6.37
N VAL A 263 -3.55 12.73 -6.26
CA VAL A 263 -2.70 13.92 -6.24
C VAL A 263 -2.81 14.67 -7.57
N GLN A 264 -2.71 13.97 -8.68
CA GLN A 264 -2.84 14.55 -10.03
C GLN A 264 -4.20 15.24 -10.21
N GLN A 265 -5.30 14.58 -9.86
CA GLN A 265 -6.65 15.15 -9.94
C GLN A 265 -6.80 16.44 -9.10
N LYS A 266 -6.16 16.50 -7.93
CA LYS A 266 -6.23 17.67 -7.05
C LYS A 266 -5.36 18.81 -7.55
N ILE A 267 -4.21 18.52 -8.15
CA ILE A 267 -3.38 19.52 -8.84
C ILE A 267 -4.16 20.12 -10.03
N GLU A 268 -4.75 19.28 -10.88
CA GLU A 268 -5.57 19.73 -12.02
C GLU A 268 -6.76 20.59 -11.58
N ALA A 269 -7.32 20.32 -10.39
CA ALA A 269 -8.39 21.10 -9.80
C ALA A 269 -7.93 22.35 -9.02
N ASN A 270 -6.64 22.71 -9.05
CA ASN A 270 -6.04 23.79 -8.24
C ASN A 270 -6.26 23.64 -6.72
N LYS A 271 -6.24 22.40 -6.23
CA LYS A 271 -6.48 21.99 -4.83
C LYS A 271 -5.35 21.10 -4.28
N GLU A 272 -4.12 21.32 -4.74
CA GLU A 272 -2.95 20.55 -4.31
C GLU A 272 -2.76 20.55 -2.78
N TYR A 273 -3.05 21.68 -2.13
CA TYR A 273 -2.95 21.82 -0.66
C TYR A 273 -3.83 20.82 0.12
N GLU A 274 -4.84 20.21 -0.50
CA GLU A 274 -5.71 19.19 0.11
C GLU A 274 -5.09 17.77 0.13
N VAL A 275 -3.89 17.58 -0.46
CA VAL A 275 -3.26 16.26 -0.65
C VAL A 275 -1.78 16.21 -0.27
N GLU A 276 -1.31 17.15 0.55
CA GLU A 276 0.08 17.12 1.04
C GLU A 276 0.39 15.85 1.85
N ASP A 277 -0.58 15.34 2.63
CA ASP A 277 -0.47 14.08 3.35
C ASP A 277 -0.28 12.86 2.42
N THR A 278 -0.92 12.90 1.25
CA THR A 278 -0.84 11.87 0.22
C THR A 278 0.49 11.96 -0.52
N LYS A 279 1.01 13.17 -0.76
CA LYS A 279 2.36 13.39 -1.31
C LYS A 279 3.46 12.91 -0.36
N GLU A 280 3.28 13.13 0.95
CA GLU A 280 4.18 12.57 1.97
C GLU A 280 4.18 11.02 1.93
N LEU A 281 2.99 10.40 1.87
CA LEU A 281 2.87 8.94 1.78
C LEU A 281 3.58 8.39 0.54
N LEU A 282 3.32 8.97 -0.63
CA LEU A 282 3.96 8.59 -1.90
C LEU A 282 5.48 8.73 -1.81
N SER A 283 5.98 9.81 -1.22
CA SER A 283 7.42 10.02 -1.02
C SER A 283 8.04 8.96 -0.11
N THR A 284 7.39 8.61 1.00
CA THR A 284 7.85 7.56 1.92
C THR A 284 7.81 6.17 1.27
N ILE A 285 6.79 5.86 0.47
CA ILE A 285 6.77 4.61 -0.30
C ILE A 285 7.92 4.59 -1.32
N ASN A 286 8.15 5.70 -2.03
CA ASN A 286 9.24 5.83 -2.99
C ASN A 286 10.62 5.63 -2.33
N GLU A 287 10.82 6.18 -1.14
CA GLU A 287 12.02 5.99 -0.33
C GLU A 287 12.26 4.51 -0.02
N TYR A 288 11.23 3.77 0.42
CA TYR A 288 11.39 2.35 0.77
C TYR A 288 11.53 1.40 -0.40
N ARG A 289 11.06 1.78 -1.59
CA ARG A 289 11.18 0.94 -2.78
C ARG A 289 12.38 1.28 -3.65
N SER A 290 12.97 2.47 -3.53
CA SER A 290 14.13 2.84 -4.34
C SER A 290 15.24 1.80 -4.19
N GLN A 291 15.84 1.42 -5.32
CA GLN A 291 16.85 0.37 -5.41
C GLN A 291 16.38 -1.07 -5.11
N PHE A 292 15.09 -1.30 -4.84
CA PHE A 292 14.53 -2.64 -4.68
C PHE A 292 13.95 -3.20 -5.99
N PRO A 293 13.82 -4.54 -6.10
CA PRO A 293 13.22 -5.19 -7.25
C PRO A 293 11.78 -4.71 -7.52
N CYS A 294 11.39 -4.71 -8.79
CA CYS A 294 10.05 -4.32 -9.19
C CYS A 294 9.55 -5.10 -10.41
N PRO A 295 8.23 -5.41 -10.47
CA PRO A 295 7.61 -5.89 -11.70
C PRO A 295 7.36 -4.69 -12.64
N CYS A 296 8.06 -4.61 -13.77
CA CYS A 296 7.96 -3.46 -14.67
C CYS A 296 6.65 -3.45 -15.45
N GLN A 297 6.49 -4.44 -16.33
CA GLN A 297 5.41 -4.55 -17.29
C GLN A 297 5.10 -6.03 -17.47
N SER A 298 3.80 -6.35 -17.52
CA SER A 298 3.34 -7.68 -17.92
C SER A 298 3.69 -7.89 -19.38
N ILE A 299 4.30 -9.04 -19.69
CA ILE A 299 4.61 -9.44 -21.06
C ILE A 299 3.47 -10.32 -21.56
N ALA A 300 3.12 -10.21 -22.84
CA ALA A 300 2.21 -11.16 -23.48
C ALA A 300 2.75 -12.59 -23.32
N VAL A 301 2.01 -13.41 -22.59
CA VAL A 301 2.38 -14.81 -22.32
C VAL A 301 2.07 -15.64 -23.57
N MET A 302 3.05 -16.37 -24.07
CA MET A 302 2.81 -17.40 -25.10
C MET A 302 2.27 -18.67 -24.42
N ASP A 303 1.25 -19.28 -25.04
CA ASP A 303 0.51 -20.46 -24.55
C ASP A 303 1.42 -21.70 -24.32
N THR A 304 2.65 -21.68 -24.83
CA THR A 304 3.64 -22.74 -24.67
C THR A 304 4.47 -22.65 -23.38
N THR A 305 4.28 -21.62 -22.55
CA THR A 305 5.11 -21.40 -21.36
C THR A 305 4.74 -22.40 -20.26
N ARG A 306 5.51 -23.49 -20.16
CA ARG A 306 5.33 -24.50 -19.11
C ARG A 306 6.07 -24.08 -17.84
N LEU A 307 5.47 -24.38 -16.70
CA LEU A 307 6.17 -24.29 -15.41
C LEU A 307 7.39 -25.21 -15.46
N GLN A 308 8.59 -24.61 -15.46
CA GLN A 308 9.83 -25.36 -15.26
C GLN A 308 9.84 -25.83 -13.82
N SER A 309 9.61 -27.13 -13.62
CA SER A 309 9.21 -27.67 -12.33
C SER A 309 10.31 -27.54 -11.26
N PRO A 310 10.08 -26.80 -10.16
CA PRO A 310 10.68 -27.15 -8.89
C PRO A 310 10.15 -28.54 -8.51
N LYS A 311 10.83 -29.32 -7.66
CA LYS A 311 10.26 -30.57 -7.14
C LYS A 311 9.07 -30.26 -6.23
N ILE A 312 7.90 -30.00 -6.81
CA ILE A 312 6.65 -29.72 -6.12
C ILE A 312 5.81 -31.00 -6.18
N ALA A 313 5.38 -31.51 -5.02
CA ALA A 313 4.36 -32.57 -4.98
C ALA A 313 3.07 -32.06 -5.65
N THR A 314 2.36 -32.94 -6.36
CA THR A 314 1.15 -32.69 -7.17
C THR A 314 0.48 -31.32 -6.97
N LEU A 315 0.51 -30.49 -8.02
CA LEU A 315 -0.20 -29.21 -8.07
C LEU A 315 -1.68 -29.42 -8.38
N SER A 316 -2.53 -28.74 -7.64
CA SER A 316 -3.97 -28.60 -7.89
C SER A 316 -4.27 -27.30 -8.63
N ALA A 317 -5.47 -27.17 -9.17
CA ALA A 317 -5.93 -25.94 -9.84
C ALA A 317 -6.08 -24.73 -8.89
N ASP A 318 -6.06 -24.96 -7.58
CA ASP A 318 -6.19 -23.91 -6.55
C ASP A 318 -4.85 -23.59 -5.86
N ASP A 319 -3.75 -24.13 -6.37
CA ASP A 319 -2.41 -23.73 -5.93
C ASP A 319 -1.93 -22.54 -6.73
N LEU A 320 -1.40 -21.52 -6.05
CA LEU A 320 -0.66 -20.45 -6.67
C LEU A 320 0.83 -20.70 -6.54
N VAL A 321 1.55 -20.74 -7.66
CA VAL A 321 3.00 -20.86 -7.69
C VAL A 321 3.58 -19.54 -8.16
N ILE A 322 4.55 -19.01 -7.44
CA ILE A 322 5.23 -17.75 -7.78
C ILE A 322 6.72 -18.05 -7.91
N VAL A 323 7.30 -17.74 -9.07
CA VAL A 323 8.73 -17.95 -9.33
C VAL A 323 9.36 -16.67 -9.86
N GLY A 324 10.33 -16.16 -9.12
CA GLY A 324 11.28 -15.18 -9.63
C GLY A 324 12.47 -15.86 -10.27
N ASP A 325 12.68 -15.68 -11.57
CA ASP A 325 13.82 -16.19 -12.33
C ASP A 325 14.85 -15.06 -12.52
N LEU A 326 15.96 -15.14 -11.78
CA LEU A 326 17.04 -14.14 -11.83
C LEU A 326 17.87 -14.25 -13.11
N LYS A 327 17.93 -15.43 -13.75
CA LYS A 327 18.63 -15.57 -15.03
C LYS A 327 17.85 -14.91 -16.16
N GLU A 328 16.56 -15.21 -16.24
CA GLU A 328 15.67 -14.67 -17.28
C GLU A 328 15.13 -13.27 -16.96
N GLN A 329 15.41 -12.76 -15.75
CA GLN A 329 14.92 -11.47 -15.24
C GLN A 329 13.38 -11.39 -15.32
N ARG A 330 12.70 -12.41 -14.81
CA ARG A 330 11.23 -12.55 -14.86
C ARG A 330 10.62 -12.92 -13.53
N LEU A 331 9.43 -12.38 -13.25
CA LEU A 331 8.54 -12.86 -12.21
C LEU A 331 7.33 -13.51 -12.86
N ASN A 332 7.14 -14.80 -12.61
CA ASN A 332 6.06 -15.58 -13.19
C ASN A 332 5.12 -16.05 -12.08
N ILE A 333 3.81 -15.99 -12.34
CA ILE A 333 2.76 -16.37 -11.39
C ILE A 333 1.81 -17.35 -12.09
N TRP A 334 1.72 -18.57 -11.56
CA TRP A 334 0.88 -19.63 -12.08
C TRP A 334 -0.23 -19.99 -11.11
N ARG A 335 -1.39 -20.38 -11.64
CA ARG A 335 -2.45 -21.08 -10.92
C ARG A 335 -2.51 -22.52 -11.42
N GLY A 336 -2.21 -23.48 -10.55
CA GLY A 336 -1.88 -24.84 -10.92
C GLY A 336 -0.74 -24.86 -11.94
N SER A 337 -1.01 -25.41 -13.13
CA SER A 337 -0.06 -25.44 -14.25
C SER A 337 -0.26 -24.31 -15.25
N HIS A 338 -1.23 -23.42 -15.05
CA HIS A 338 -1.56 -22.35 -15.98
C HIS A 338 -0.86 -21.04 -15.58
N LEU A 339 -0.08 -20.45 -16.50
CA LEU A 339 0.61 -19.18 -16.26
C LEU A 339 -0.39 -18.02 -16.37
N LEU A 340 -0.63 -17.32 -15.25
CA LEU A 340 -1.51 -16.16 -15.22
C LEU A 340 -0.83 -14.93 -15.79
N VAL A 341 0.41 -14.66 -15.35
CA VAL A 341 1.15 -13.48 -15.76
C VAL A 341 2.66 -13.68 -15.62
N SER A 342 3.41 -13.05 -16.52
CA SER A 342 4.86 -12.91 -16.46
C SER A 342 5.22 -11.43 -16.51
N TYR A 343 5.93 -10.95 -15.50
CA TYR A 343 6.50 -9.59 -15.47
C TYR A 343 7.98 -9.63 -15.83
N ARG A 344 8.45 -8.60 -16.55
CA ARG A 344 9.88 -8.29 -16.57
C ARG A 344 10.28 -7.74 -15.20
N LEU A 345 11.41 -8.21 -14.68
CA LEU A 345 12.02 -7.65 -13.48
C LEU A 345 12.86 -6.42 -13.81
N GLY A 346 12.93 -5.52 -12.85
CA GLY A 346 13.79 -4.33 -12.88
C GLY A 346 14.01 -3.80 -11.47
N ILE A 347 14.55 -2.59 -11.38
CA ILE A 347 14.81 -1.91 -10.11
C ILE A 347 14.07 -0.57 -10.08
N TRP A 348 13.37 -0.26 -8.98
CA TRP A 348 12.74 1.06 -8.80
C TRP A 348 13.81 2.17 -8.77
N ARG A 349 13.58 3.24 -9.53
CA ARG A 349 14.37 4.47 -9.57
C ARG A 349 13.63 5.62 -8.93
#